data_AF-A0A0S8IEU6-F1
#
_entry.id   AF-A0A0S8IEU6-F1
#
_cell.length_a   1.000
_cell.length_b   1.000
_cell.length_c   1.000
_cell.angle_alpha   90.00
_cell.angle_beta   90.00
_cell.angle_gamma   90.00
#
_symmetry.space_group_name_H-M   'P 1'
#
loop_
_entity.id
_entity.type
_entity.pdbx_description
1 polymer ?
#
loop_
_entity_poly.entity_id
_entity_poly.type
_entity_poly.pdbx_seq_one_letter_code
_entity_poly.pdbx_strand_id
1 'polypeptide(L)'
;MRKEYQFDYKKSKPNRFAAEMGTDTIAVILDPDVASVFKSAKSINNLLRSVTASLPVEAEKNFDYNEFISDLFRALLNLPGSTVKKLVTKTKNKTNLVKIEDNKIFVATEKDFDEFKEIPDHCLKTTFNELLDGMWLTQNRLKKELNVKRSAFIFTAFDLLPYITYNHDLNAIKMEKG
;
A
#
# COMPACT_ATOMS: atom_id res chain seq x y z
N MET A 1 15.36 17.84 35.66
CA MET A 1 16.70 17.77 35.04
C MET A 1 17.35 19.15 35.15
N ARG A 2 18.64 19.23 35.54
CA ARG A 2 19.38 20.50 35.61
C ARG A 2 19.83 20.95 34.21
N LYS A 3 20.04 22.25 33.98
CA LYS A 3 20.47 22.81 32.68
C LYS A 3 21.78 22.18 32.16
N GLU A 4 22.64 21.72 33.05
CA GLU A 4 23.89 21.00 32.72
C GLU A 4 23.69 19.59 32.12
N TYR A 5 22.47 19.06 32.06
CA TYR A 5 22.14 17.74 31.51
C TYR A 5 21.42 17.81 30.15
N GLN A 6 21.79 18.77 29.30
CA GLN A 6 21.36 18.75 27.88
C GLN A 6 22.29 17.86 27.08
N PHE A 7 22.01 16.55 27.08
CA PHE A 7 22.76 15.60 26.26
C PHE A 7 22.43 15.81 24.78
N ASP A 8 23.42 16.25 24.01
CA ASP A 8 23.37 16.27 22.55
C ASP A 8 23.68 14.86 22.02
N TYR A 9 22.64 14.03 21.92
CA TYR A 9 22.78 12.63 21.51
C TYR A 9 23.37 12.47 20.09
N LYS A 10 23.37 13.52 19.26
CA LYS A 10 24.00 13.51 17.94
C LYS A 10 25.53 13.43 18.00
N LYS A 11 26.13 13.76 19.15
CA LYS A 11 27.58 13.67 19.40
C LYS A 11 27.98 12.43 20.19
N SER A 12 27.02 11.53 20.45
CA SER A 12 27.30 10.29 21.18
C SER A 12 28.24 9.40 20.39
N LYS A 13 29.15 8.73 21.10
CA LYS A 13 29.96 7.67 20.49
C LYS A 13 29.03 6.55 20.00
N PRO A 14 29.36 5.89 18.87
CA PRO A 14 28.66 4.69 18.43
C PRO A 14 28.61 3.67 19.58
N ASN A 15 27.49 2.95 19.71
CA ASN A 15 27.34 1.92 20.73
C ASN A 15 28.49 0.92 20.62
N ARG A 16 29.33 0.80 21.66
CA ARG A 16 30.50 -0.09 21.67
C ARG A 16 30.14 -1.57 21.46
N PHE A 17 28.90 -1.94 21.77
CA PHE A 17 28.36 -3.28 21.56
C PHE A 17 27.75 -3.47 20.17
N ALA A 18 27.63 -2.42 19.36
CA ALA A 18 27.07 -2.53 18.00
C ALA A 18 27.91 -3.45 17.11
N ALA A 19 29.23 -3.54 17.34
CA ALA A 19 30.11 -4.46 16.64
C ALA A 19 29.90 -5.93 17.07
N GLU A 20 29.33 -6.17 18.26
CA GLU A 20 29.01 -7.50 18.77
C GLU A 20 27.59 -7.94 18.36
N MET A 21 26.79 -7.02 17.81
CA MET A 21 25.47 -7.30 17.26
C MET A 21 25.65 -7.74 15.80
N GLY A 22 25.30 -8.99 15.49
CA GLY A 22 25.30 -9.48 14.11
C GLY A 22 24.41 -8.62 13.21
N THR A 23 24.67 -8.63 11.89
CA THR A 23 24.00 -7.77 10.90
C THR A 23 22.47 -7.84 10.93
N ASP A 24 21.90 -8.92 11.46
CA ASP A 24 20.45 -9.16 11.54
C ASP A 24 19.89 -8.97 12.97
N THR A 25 20.64 -8.32 13.87
CA THR A 25 20.22 -8.14 15.26
C THR A 25 19.41 -6.87 15.45
N ILE A 26 18.15 -7.01 15.87
CA ILE A 26 17.26 -5.88 16.18
C ILE A 26 17.29 -5.60 17.70
N ALA A 27 17.59 -4.36 18.08
CA ALA A 27 17.51 -3.90 19.46
C ALA A 27 16.13 -3.28 19.74
N VAL A 28 15.46 -3.71 20.81
CA VAL A 28 14.17 -3.17 21.26
C VAL A 28 14.31 -2.65 22.68
N ILE A 29 13.83 -1.43 22.94
CA ILE A 29 13.76 -0.85 24.28
C ILE A 29 12.38 -1.16 24.84
N LEU A 30 12.33 -1.70 26.05
CA LEU A 30 11.08 -1.93 26.78
C LEU A 30 10.85 -0.79 27.77
N ASP A 31 9.57 -0.44 27.96
CA ASP A 31 9.18 0.47 29.02
C ASP A 31 9.44 -0.15 30.41
N PRO A 32 9.67 0.67 31.46
CA PRO A 32 10.07 0.18 32.78
C PRO A 32 9.10 -0.81 33.42
N ASP A 33 7.80 -0.63 33.21
CA ASP A 33 6.74 -1.53 33.66
C ASP A 33 6.80 -2.88 32.95
N VAL A 34 7.06 -2.90 31.64
CA VAL A 34 7.23 -4.14 30.86
C VAL A 34 8.53 -4.86 31.24
N ALA A 35 9.63 -4.12 31.40
CA ALA A 35 10.91 -4.67 31.89
C ALA A 35 10.84 -5.14 33.36
N SER A 36 9.87 -4.63 34.12
CA SER A 36 9.60 -5.11 35.49
C SER A 36 9.07 -6.54 35.49
N VAL A 37 8.34 -6.94 34.44
CA VAL A 37 7.74 -8.27 34.27
C VAL A 37 8.70 -9.22 33.56
N PHE A 38 9.32 -8.77 32.47
CA PHE A 38 10.19 -9.62 31.66
C PHE A 38 11.68 -9.40 31.95
N LYS A 39 12.30 -10.37 32.63
CA LYS A 39 13.71 -10.29 33.07
C LYS A 39 14.74 -10.82 32.07
N SER A 40 14.30 -11.33 30.91
CA SER A 40 15.21 -11.83 29.88
C SER A 40 14.61 -11.76 28.48
N ALA A 41 15.48 -11.61 27.48
CA ALA A 41 15.10 -11.68 26.07
C ALA A 41 14.42 -13.02 25.71
N LYS A 42 14.86 -14.13 26.34
CA LYS A 42 14.24 -15.45 26.16
C LYS A 42 12.77 -15.45 26.59
N SER A 43 12.45 -14.84 27.74
CA SER A 43 11.08 -14.78 28.24
C SER A 43 10.17 -13.96 27.33
N ILE A 44 10.69 -12.83 26.81
CA ILE A 44 9.96 -11.95 25.88
C ILE A 44 9.70 -12.69 24.58
N ASN A 45 10.74 -13.29 23.99
CA ASN A 45 10.62 -14.01 22.72
C ASN A 45 9.68 -15.21 22.82
N ASN A 46 9.68 -15.92 23.95
CA ASN A 46 8.74 -17.02 24.16
C ASN A 46 7.29 -16.54 24.21
N LEU A 47 7.01 -15.44 24.92
CA LEU A 47 5.66 -14.87 24.95
C LEU A 47 5.25 -14.37 23.56
N LEU A 48 6.09 -13.59 22.90
CA LEU A 48 5.80 -13.06 21.57
C LEU A 48 5.52 -14.19 20.58
N ARG A 49 6.32 -15.26 20.59
CA ARG A 49 6.07 -16.45 19.76
C ARG A 49 4.77 -17.15 20.10
N SER A 50 4.43 -17.27 21.39
CA SER A 50 3.15 -17.84 21.82
C SER A 50 1.98 -17.00 21.33
N VAL A 51 2.09 -15.67 21.40
CA VAL A 51 1.09 -14.75 20.86
C VAL A 51 1.01 -14.93 19.35
N THR A 52 2.12 -14.88 18.61
CA THR A 52 2.15 -15.10 17.15
C THR A 52 1.57 -16.45 16.74
N ALA A 53 1.78 -17.52 17.52
CA ALA A 53 1.21 -18.84 17.25
C ALA A 53 -0.30 -18.94 17.58
N SER A 54 -0.79 -18.09 18.49
CA SER A 54 -2.21 -18.00 18.86
C SER A 54 -2.99 -16.98 18.04
N LEU A 55 -2.29 -16.02 17.43
CA LEU A 55 -2.81 -15.21 16.35
C LEU A 55 -3.00 -16.14 15.15
N PRO A 56 -4.05 -15.94 14.33
CA PRO A 56 -4.18 -16.69 13.09
C PRO A 56 -2.87 -16.58 12.30
N VAL A 57 -2.29 -17.74 11.98
CA VAL A 57 -1.10 -17.86 11.12
C VAL A 57 -1.51 -17.22 9.81
N GLU A 58 -1.03 -16.00 9.58
CA GLU A 58 -1.58 -15.10 8.58
C GLU A 58 -3.09 -14.93 8.82
N ALA A 59 -3.49 -13.89 9.55
CA ALA A 59 -4.71 -13.24 9.13
C ALA A 59 -4.48 -12.95 7.64
N GLU A 60 -5.11 -13.72 6.73
CA GLU A 60 -5.30 -13.31 5.35
C GLU A 60 -5.48 -11.80 5.44
N LYS A 61 -4.63 -11.00 4.79
CA LYS A 61 -4.87 -9.56 4.73
C LYS A 61 -6.33 -9.43 4.31
N ASN A 62 -7.20 -9.12 5.28
CA ASN A 62 -8.57 -8.80 5.02
C ASN A 62 -8.44 -7.42 4.44
N PHE A 63 -8.15 -7.37 3.14
CA PHE A 63 -8.02 -6.13 2.41
C PHE A 63 -9.34 -5.40 2.67
N ASP A 64 -9.26 -4.29 3.40
CA ASP A 64 -10.39 -3.42 3.61
C ASP A 64 -10.47 -2.45 2.43
N TYR A 65 -11.67 -2.20 1.94
CA TYR A 65 -11.87 -1.32 0.79
C TYR A 65 -11.39 0.11 1.08
N ASN A 66 -11.55 0.61 2.32
CA ASN A 66 -11.14 1.97 2.66
C ASN A 66 -9.62 2.09 2.74
N GLU A 67 -8.92 1.08 3.26
CA GLU A 67 -7.46 1.01 3.23
C GLU A 67 -6.95 0.96 1.79
N PHE A 68 -7.55 0.10 0.96
CA PHE A 68 -7.24 -0.01 -0.46
C PHE A 68 -7.40 1.32 -1.19
N ILE A 69 -8.52 2.01 -0.97
CA ILE A 69 -8.80 3.31 -1.59
C ILE A 69 -7.84 4.39 -1.07
N SER A 70 -7.54 4.41 0.22
CA SER A 70 -6.54 5.33 0.79
C SER A 70 -5.18 5.16 0.12
N ASP A 71 -4.74 3.92 -0.07
CA ASP A 71 -3.47 3.63 -0.74
C ASP A 71 -3.50 4.00 -2.24
N LEU A 72 -4.64 3.81 -2.91
CA LEU A 72 -4.83 4.27 -4.28
C LEU A 72 -4.73 5.79 -4.39
N PHE A 73 -5.39 6.53 -3.50
CA PHE A 73 -5.29 7.99 -3.46
C PHE A 73 -3.85 8.45 -3.23
N ARG A 74 -3.14 7.84 -2.27
CA ARG A 74 -1.72 8.12 -2.02
C ARG A 74 -0.87 7.87 -3.26
N ALA A 75 -1.04 6.73 -3.92
CA ALA A 75 -0.30 6.38 -5.12
C ALA A 75 -0.53 7.39 -6.25
N LEU A 76 -1.79 7.79 -6.48
CA LEU A 76 -2.14 8.77 -7.51
C LEU A 76 -1.63 10.18 -7.18
N LEU A 77 -1.69 10.62 -5.92
CA LEU A 77 -1.16 11.92 -5.50
C LEU A 77 0.37 12.00 -5.63
N ASN A 78 1.06 10.89 -5.43
CA ASN A 78 2.52 10.76 -5.56
C ASN A 78 3.00 10.72 -7.02
N LEU A 79 2.11 10.64 -8.00
CA LEU A 79 2.49 10.77 -9.41
C LEU A 79 3.15 12.13 -9.69
N PRO A 80 4.09 12.22 -10.64
CA PRO A 80 4.70 13.48 -11.01
C PRO A 80 3.67 14.45 -11.61
N GLY A 81 3.85 15.74 -11.31
CA GLY A 81 2.93 16.81 -11.69
C GLY A 81 2.39 17.56 -10.46
N SER A 82 1.77 18.72 -10.69
CA SER A 82 1.10 19.50 -9.64
C SER A 82 -0.36 19.05 -9.51
N THR A 83 -1.31 19.89 -9.90
CA THR A 83 -2.76 19.66 -9.81
C THR A 83 -3.27 18.54 -10.72
N VAL A 84 -2.68 18.40 -11.91
CA VAL A 84 -3.05 17.38 -12.89
C VAL A 84 -1.87 16.43 -13.06
N LYS A 85 -2.14 15.14 -12.82
CA LYS A 85 -1.18 14.04 -12.94
C LYS A 85 -1.36 13.34 -14.28
N LYS A 86 -0.29 12.71 -14.79
CA LYS A 86 -0.34 11.91 -16.01
C LYS A 86 -0.21 10.44 -15.66
N LEU A 87 -1.08 9.62 -16.24
CA LEU A 87 -1.03 8.17 -16.12
C LEU A 87 -1.22 7.53 -17.48
N VAL A 88 -0.26 6.70 -17.89
CA VAL A 88 -0.24 6.11 -19.23
C VAL A 88 -0.72 4.66 -19.16
N THR A 89 -1.76 4.35 -19.93
CA THR A 89 -2.41 3.01 -19.91
C THR A 89 -1.50 1.91 -20.44
N LYS A 90 -1.52 0.76 -19.77
CA LYS A 90 -0.69 -0.40 -20.13
C LYS A 90 -1.04 -1.03 -21.49
N THR A 91 -2.33 -1.07 -21.87
CA THR A 91 -2.76 -1.79 -23.08
C THR A 91 -2.47 -1.05 -24.38
N LYS A 92 -2.57 0.29 -24.39
CA LYS A 92 -2.49 1.11 -25.62
C LYS A 92 -1.55 2.32 -25.51
N ASN A 93 -0.79 2.39 -24.41
CA ASN A 93 0.12 3.49 -24.11
C ASN A 93 -0.52 4.89 -24.23
N LYS A 94 -1.82 4.99 -23.91
CA LYS A 94 -2.57 6.25 -23.97
C LYS A 94 -2.46 6.99 -22.66
N THR A 95 -2.17 8.27 -22.75
CA THR A 95 -2.09 9.21 -21.64
C THR A 95 -3.48 9.54 -21.11
N ASN A 96 -3.63 9.46 -19.80
CA ASN A 96 -4.81 9.95 -19.09
C ASN A 96 -4.35 11.05 -18.16
N LEU A 97 -5.11 12.14 -18.14
CA LEU A 97 -4.95 13.18 -17.14
C LEU A 97 -5.80 12.80 -15.94
N VAL A 98 -5.19 12.83 -14.76
CA VAL A 98 -5.83 12.46 -13.50
C VAL A 98 -5.83 13.68 -12.60
N LYS A 99 -6.98 13.95 -12.00
CA LYS A 99 -7.19 15.02 -11.04
C LYS A 99 -7.91 14.43 -9.83
N ILE A 100 -7.51 14.85 -8.64
CA ILE A 100 -8.15 14.43 -7.39
C ILE A 100 -8.71 15.67 -6.72
N GLU A 101 -10.01 15.67 -6.46
CA GLU A 101 -10.75 16.75 -5.79
C GLU A 101 -11.81 16.13 -4.90
N ASP A 102 -12.00 16.65 -3.68
CA ASP A 102 -13.05 16.20 -2.75
C ASP A 102 -13.11 14.68 -2.55
N ASN A 103 -11.94 14.02 -2.41
CA ASN A 103 -11.81 12.56 -2.32
C ASN A 103 -12.45 11.80 -3.48
N LYS A 104 -12.46 12.41 -4.68
CA LYS A 104 -12.92 11.79 -5.92
C LYS A 104 -11.83 11.81 -6.96
N ILE A 105 -11.83 10.77 -7.80
CA ILE A 105 -10.88 10.62 -8.90
C ILE A 105 -11.56 11.07 -10.18
N PHE A 106 -10.98 12.06 -10.85
CA PHE A 106 -11.43 12.52 -12.14
C PHE A 106 -10.39 12.19 -13.21
N VAL A 107 -10.87 11.74 -14.36
CA VAL A 107 -10.00 11.34 -15.48
C VAL A 107 -10.46 11.99 -16.78
N ALA A 108 -9.50 12.51 -17.54
CA ALA A 108 -9.67 12.95 -18.92
C ALA A 108 -8.76 12.10 -19.83
N THR A 109 -9.24 11.76 -21.03
CA THR A 109 -8.53 10.84 -21.94
C THR A 109 -7.89 11.62 -23.08
N GLU A 110 -6.91 11.07 -23.80
CA GLU A 110 -6.29 11.79 -24.94
C GLU A 110 -7.27 12.26 -26.01
N LYS A 111 -8.44 11.64 -26.12
CA LYS A 111 -9.48 12.07 -27.07
C LYS A 111 -10.17 13.36 -26.65
N ASP A 112 -10.16 13.65 -25.36
CA ASP A 112 -10.86 14.76 -24.75
C ASP A 112 -10.19 15.07 -23.40
N PHE A 113 -9.19 15.94 -23.44
CA PHE A 113 -8.46 16.38 -22.26
C PHE A 113 -9.17 17.50 -21.50
N ASP A 114 -10.18 18.12 -22.11
CA ASP A 114 -10.95 19.20 -21.51
C ASP A 114 -12.12 18.66 -20.67
N GLU A 115 -12.61 17.45 -20.97
CA GLU A 115 -13.70 16.82 -20.24
C GLU A 115 -13.23 15.78 -19.19
N PHE A 116 -13.01 16.27 -17.96
CA PHE A 116 -12.79 15.40 -16.79
C PHE A 116 -14.10 14.75 -16.36
N LYS A 117 -14.10 13.41 -16.27
CA LYS A 117 -15.25 12.66 -15.71
C LYS A 117 -14.83 11.91 -14.46
N GLU A 118 -15.72 11.93 -13.47
CA GLU A 118 -15.57 11.18 -12.22
C GLU A 118 -15.46 9.67 -12.53
N ILE A 119 -14.57 8.99 -11.81
CA ILE A 119 -14.55 7.55 -11.71
C ILE A 119 -15.52 7.16 -10.60
N PRO A 120 -16.65 6.51 -10.92
CA PRO A 120 -17.64 6.16 -9.90
C PRO A 120 -17.06 5.20 -8.87
N ASP A 121 -17.36 5.43 -7.58
CA ASP A 121 -16.90 4.57 -6.48
C ASP A 121 -17.28 3.10 -6.70
N HIS A 122 -18.50 2.82 -7.16
CA HIS A 122 -18.94 1.45 -7.44
C HIS A 122 -18.06 0.73 -8.47
N CYS A 123 -17.45 1.44 -9.43
CA CYS A 123 -16.51 0.83 -10.38
C CYS A 123 -15.22 0.37 -9.70
N LEU A 124 -14.71 1.17 -8.76
CA LEU A 124 -13.53 0.84 -7.96
C LEU A 124 -13.83 -0.32 -7.01
N LYS A 125 -14.96 -0.26 -6.30
CA LYS A 125 -15.42 -1.30 -5.38
C LYS A 125 -15.69 -2.63 -6.06
N THR A 126 -16.37 -2.63 -7.20
CA THR A 126 -16.58 -3.86 -7.99
C THR A 126 -15.24 -4.46 -8.42
N THR A 127 -14.31 -3.64 -8.92
CA THR A 127 -12.98 -4.14 -9.31
C THR A 127 -12.21 -4.70 -8.12
N PHE A 128 -12.26 -4.03 -6.98
CA PHE A 128 -11.64 -4.48 -5.74
C PHE A 128 -12.19 -5.82 -5.27
N ASN A 129 -13.52 -5.98 -5.22
CA ASN A 129 -14.15 -7.23 -4.77
C ASN A 129 -13.73 -8.42 -5.65
N GLU A 130 -13.63 -8.23 -6.96
CA GLU A 130 -13.19 -9.27 -7.90
C GLU A 130 -11.71 -9.66 -7.72
N LEU A 131 -10.90 -8.77 -7.13
CA LEU A 131 -9.49 -9.05 -6.83
C LEU A 131 -9.31 -9.83 -5.53
N LEU A 132 -10.27 -9.80 -4.61
CA LEU A 132 -10.21 -10.52 -3.33
C LEU A 132 -10.09 -12.04 -3.54
N ASP A 133 -10.63 -12.56 -4.64
CA ASP A 133 -10.52 -13.97 -5.02
C ASP A 133 -9.06 -14.40 -5.28
N GLY A 134 -8.14 -13.45 -5.46
CA GLY A 134 -6.73 -13.70 -5.76
C GLY A 134 -6.49 -14.28 -7.16
N MET A 135 -7.53 -14.30 -8.00
CA MET A 135 -7.46 -14.76 -9.38
C MET A 135 -7.11 -13.61 -10.33
N TRP A 136 -6.67 -13.95 -11.54
CA TRP A 136 -6.46 -12.96 -12.59
C TRP A 136 -7.80 -12.36 -13.03
N LEU A 137 -7.94 -11.04 -12.85
CA LEU A 137 -9.05 -10.26 -13.35
C LEU A 137 -8.65 -9.60 -14.68
N THR A 138 -9.36 -9.92 -15.76
CA THR A 138 -9.07 -9.34 -17.09
C THR A 138 -9.81 -8.03 -17.31
N GLN A 139 -9.22 -7.11 -18.08
CA GLN A 139 -9.86 -5.83 -18.42
C GLN A 139 -11.15 -6.04 -19.22
N ASN A 140 -11.21 -7.12 -20.02
CA ASN A 140 -12.38 -7.48 -20.80
C ASN A 140 -13.56 -7.90 -19.91
N ARG A 141 -13.32 -8.70 -18.86
CA ARG A 141 -14.33 -9.07 -17.85
C ARG A 141 -14.91 -7.84 -17.18
N LEU A 142 -14.06 -6.94 -16.68
CA LEU A 142 -14.52 -5.66 -16.12
C LEU A 142 -15.43 -4.89 -17.09
N LYS A 143 -15.01 -4.76 -18.36
CA LYS A 143 -15.72 -3.94 -19.34
C LYS A 143 -17.03 -4.57 -19.80
N LYS A 144 -17.02 -5.87 -20.12
CA LYS A 144 -18.15 -6.55 -20.79
C LYS A 144 -19.10 -7.21 -19.82
N GLU A 145 -18.58 -7.82 -18.76
CA GLU A 145 -19.38 -8.62 -17.83
C GLU A 145 -19.85 -7.77 -16.65
N LEU A 146 -18.96 -6.93 -16.12
CA LEU A 146 -19.24 -6.11 -14.93
C LEU A 146 -19.59 -4.65 -15.26
N ASN A 147 -19.64 -4.30 -16.56
CA ASN A 147 -19.98 -2.97 -17.08
C ASN A 147 -19.17 -1.81 -16.44
N VAL A 148 -17.93 -2.08 -16.03
CA VAL A 148 -17.04 -1.10 -15.42
C VAL A 148 -16.50 -0.18 -16.52
N LYS A 149 -16.98 1.06 -16.50
CA LYS A 149 -16.48 2.11 -17.40
C LYS A 149 -15.05 2.47 -17.01
N ARG A 150 -14.23 2.83 -18.01
CA ARG A 150 -12.84 3.26 -17.83
C ARG A 150 -11.95 2.18 -17.17
N SER A 151 -12.26 0.91 -17.36
CA SER A 151 -11.49 -0.23 -16.86
C SER A 151 -9.99 -0.18 -17.20
N ALA A 152 -9.62 0.38 -18.35
CA ALA A 152 -8.22 0.56 -18.73
C ALA A 152 -7.45 1.53 -17.81
N PHE A 153 -8.10 2.63 -17.42
CA PHE A 153 -7.54 3.55 -16.42
C PHE A 153 -7.45 2.84 -15.06
N ILE A 154 -8.53 2.19 -14.62
CA ILE A 154 -8.59 1.51 -13.31
C ILE A 154 -7.46 0.49 -13.17
N PHE A 155 -7.23 -0.34 -14.18
CA PHE A 155 -6.11 -1.30 -14.19
C PHE A 155 -4.76 -0.64 -14.01
N THR A 156 -4.53 0.44 -14.76
CA THR A 156 -3.27 1.17 -14.71
C THR A 156 -3.08 1.86 -13.37
N ALA A 157 -4.16 2.35 -12.76
CA ALA A 157 -4.13 2.98 -11.45
C ALA A 157 -3.90 1.96 -10.34
N PHE A 158 -4.55 0.79 -10.42
CA PHE A 158 -4.42 -0.28 -9.42
C PHE A 158 -3.02 -0.90 -9.45
N ASP A 159 -2.40 -1.01 -10.64
CA ASP A 159 -1.00 -1.46 -10.80
C ASP A 159 0.04 -0.52 -10.15
N LEU A 160 -0.36 0.68 -9.68
CA LEU A 160 0.51 1.52 -8.85
C LEU A 160 0.66 0.98 -7.43
N LEU A 161 -0.23 0.09 -6.99
CA LEU A 161 -0.25 -0.47 -5.65
C LEU A 161 0.76 -1.62 -5.56
N PRO A 162 1.58 -1.68 -4.51
CA PRO A 162 2.69 -2.63 -4.41
C PRO A 162 2.26 -4.10 -4.29
N TYR A 163 0.98 -4.35 -4.01
CA TYR A 163 0.37 -5.67 -3.87
C TYR A 163 -0.53 -6.05 -5.06
N ILE A 164 -0.49 -5.27 -6.14
CA ILE A 164 -1.16 -5.57 -7.41
C ILE A 164 -0.09 -5.88 -8.46
N THR A 165 -0.28 -6.99 -9.17
CA THR A 165 0.56 -7.39 -10.30
C THR A 165 -0.22 -7.27 -11.59
N TYR A 166 0.37 -6.64 -12.61
CA TYR A 166 -0.18 -6.59 -13.97
C TYR A 166 0.50 -7.61 -14.89
N ASN A 167 -0.32 -8.37 -15.62
CA ASN A 167 0.11 -9.28 -16.68
C ASN A 167 -0.23 -8.70 -18.06
N HIS A 168 0.82 -8.44 -18.86
CA HIS A 168 0.70 -7.85 -20.19
C HIS A 168 0.05 -8.78 -21.22
N ASP A 169 0.37 -10.07 -21.19
CA ASP A 169 -0.14 -11.04 -22.14
C ASP A 169 -1.64 -11.28 -21.97
N LEU A 170 -2.09 -11.31 -20.71
CA LEU A 170 -3.49 -11.51 -20.36
C LEU A 170 -4.29 -10.21 -20.31
N ASN A 171 -3.63 -9.05 -20.34
CA ASN A 171 -4.24 -7.75 -20.04
C ASN A 171 -5.10 -7.86 -18.76
N ALA A 172 -4.46 -8.36 -17.71
CA ALA A 172 -5.06 -8.78 -16.46
C ALA A 172 -4.30 -8.21 -15.26
N ILE A 173 -5.00 -8.01 -14.15
CA ILE A 173 -4.40 -7.70 -12.85
C ILE A 173 -4.75 -8.80 -11.85
N LYS A 174 -3.89 -8.98 -10.86
CA LYS A 174 -4.11 -9.88 -9.74
C LYS A 174 -3.65 -9.18 -8.47
N MET A 175 -4.37 -9.40 -7.38
CA MET A 175 -3.91 -9.02 -6.06
C MET A 175 -3.09 -10.16 -5.46
N GLU A 176 -1.86 -9.86 -5.08
CA GLU A 176 -1.03 -10.83 -4.37
C GLU A 176 -1.56 -10.97 -2.95
N LYS A 177 -1.96 -12.19 -2.60
CA LYS A 177 -2.25 -12.54 -1.21
C LYS A 177 -0.92 -12.48 -0.46
N GLY A 178 -0.83 -11.55 0.49
CA GLY A 178 0.34 -11.37 1.36
C GLY A 178 0.34 -12.36 2.50
#